data_AF-A0A0R3KM03-F1
#
_entry.id   AF-A0A0R3KM03-F1
#
_cell.length_a   1.000
_cell.length_b   1.000
_cell.length_c   1.000
_cell.angle_alpha   90.00
_cell.angle_beta   90.00
_cell.angle_gamma   90.00
#
_symmetry.space_group_name_H-M   'P 1'
#
loop_
_entity.id
_entity.type
_entity.pdbx_description
1 polymer ?
#
loop_
_entity_poly.entity_id
_entity_poly.type
_entity_poly.pdbx_seq_one_letter_code
_entity_poly.pdbx_strand_id
1 'polypeptide(L)'
;MVVARSGSGSKTFRFETEARALTLLKEWLSPKQRASYERFRYFDVIGSQTGTRYRIHHGTQTNIEELSETGHHVCKWCFVPDGDLVAGDVMLAQKIALETNERGALSVAHRSFVSSGPRRF
;
A
#
# COMPACT_ATOMS: atom_id res chain seq x y z
N MET A 1 33.01 -8.11 -29.50
CA MET A 1 33.22 -8.38 -28.07
C MET A 1 32.16 -7.59 -27.30
N VAL A 2 31.08 -8.25 -26.87
CA VAL A 2 30.02 -7.60 -26.08
C VAL A 2 30.28 -7.96 -24.63
N VAL A 3 30.71 -6.99 -23.82
CA VAL A 3 30.88 -7.18 -22.38
C VAL A 3 29.51 -6.97 -21.74
N ALA A 4 28.87 -8.07 -21.33
CA ALA A 4 27.71 -8.01 -20.46
C ALA A 4 28.14 -7.41 -19.11
N ARG A 5 27.65 -6.20 -18.80
CA ARG A 5 27.87 -5.59 -17.48
C ARG A 5 26.92 -6.23 -16.47
N SER A 6 27.53 -6.72 -15.40
CA SER A 6 26.97 -7.56 -14.35
C SER A 6 25.76 -6.96 -13.63
N GLY A 7 24.67 -7.71 -13.51
CA GLY A 7 23.40 -7.34 -12.84
C GLY A 7 23.46 -7.24 -11.30
N SER A 8 24.59 -6.81 -10.74
CA SER A 8 24.80 -6.67 -9.29
C SER A 8 24.45 -5.25 -8.77
N GLY A 9 24.67 -4.20 -9.58
CA GLY A 9 24.44 -2.80 -9.15
C GLY A 9 22.96 -2.41 -9.00
N SER A 10 22.08 -2.85 -9.91
CA SER A 10 20.65 -2.50 -9.85
C SER A 10 19.91 -3.07 -8.64
N LYS A 11 20.34 -4.23 -8.13
CA LYS A 11 19.70 -4.87 -6.97
C LYS A 11 20.01 -4.14 -5.67
N THR A 12 21.27 -3.79 -5.46
CA THR A 12 21.71 -3.02 -4.28
C THR A 12 21.04 -1.64 -4.26
N PHE A 13 20.98 -0.97 -5.41
CA PHE A 13 20.32 0.33 -5.52
C PHE A 13 18.82 0.27 -5.19
N ARG A 14 18.09 -0.75 -5.69
CA ARG A 14 16.66 -0.92 -5.36
C ARG A 14 16.46 -1.22 -3.88
N PHE A 15 17.35 -2.00 -3.25
CA PHE A 15 17.30 -2.28 -1.82
C PHE A 15 17.49 -1.01 -0.98
N GLU A 16 18.50 -0.19 -1.29
CA GLU A 16 18.75 1.07 -0.58
C GLU A 16 17.59 2.07 -0.78
N THR A 17 17.03 2.14 -1.99
CA THR A 17 15.87 2.98 -2.30
C THR A 17 14.64 2.54 -1.50
N GLU A 18 14.37 1.23 -1.47
CA GLU A 18 13.28 0.65 -0.67
C GLU A 18 13.47 0.92 0.82
N ALA A 19 14.70 0.75 1.36
CA ALA A 19 14.98 1.02 2.76
C ALA A 19 14.70 2.48 3.14
N ARG A 20 15.11 3.43 2.28
CA ARG A 20 14.85 4.87 2.49
C ARG A 20 13.36 5.19 2.44
N ALA A 21 12.64 4.66 1.45
CA ALA A 21 11.21 4.85 1.32
C ALA A 21 10.43 4.26 2.50
N LEU A 22 10.85 3.09 3.00
CA LEU A 22 10.27 2.48 4.19
C LEU A 22 10.53 3.27 5.46
N THR A 23 11.69 3.89 5.61
CA THR A 23 11.98 4.81 6.72
C THR A 23 11.04 6.01 6.66
N LEU A 24 10.91 6.66 5.51
CA LEU A 24 10.01 7.80 5.32
C LEU A 24 8.55 7.43 5.61
N LEU A 25 8.07 6.29 5.07
CA LEU A 25 6.74 5.78 5.38
C LEU A 25 6.54 5.68 6.89
N LYS A 26 7.45 5.00 7.60
CA LYS A 26 7.34 4.81 9.06
C LYS A 26 7.33 6.14 9.80
N GLU A 27 8.14 7.11 9.40
CA GLU A 27 8.18 8.46 9.99
C GLU A 27 6.82 9.17 9.91
N TRP A 28 6.10 8.99 8.80
CA TRP A 28 4.75 9.55 8.58
C TRP A 28 3.60 8.75 9.20
N LEU A 29 3.84 7.51 9.64
CA LEU A 29 2.82 6.74 10.33
C LEU A 29 2.62 7.25 11.76
N SER A 30 1.35 7.38 12.18
CA SER A 30 1.03 7.54 13.60
C SER A 30 1.61 6.39 14.43
N PRO A 31 1.85 6.55 15.74
CA PRO A 31 2.41 5.49 16.58
C PRO A 31 1.65 4.15 16.46
N LYS A 32 0.31 4.21 16.41
CA LYS A 32 -0.54 3.02 16.22
C LYS A 32 -0.34 2.38 14.85
N GLN A 33 -0.35 3.17 13.77
CA GLN A 33 -0.11 2.67 12.41
C GLN A 33 1.28 2.06 12.28
N ARG A 34 2.31 2.70 12.84
CA ARG A 34 3.70 2.20 12.84
C ARG A 34 3.81 0.86 13.55
N ALA A 35 3.24 0.74 14.75
CA ALA A 35 3.24 -0.52 15.50
C ALA A 35 2.51 -1.64 14.75
N SER A 36 1.38 -1.35 14.10
CA SER A 36 0.70 -2.31 13.23
C SER A 36 1.56 -2.73 12.04
N TYR A 37 2.22 -1.78 11.38
CA TYR A 37 3.03 -2.06 10.21
C TYR A 37 4.27 -2.90 10.54
N GLU A 38 4.94 -2.61 11.65
CA GLU A 38 6.10 -3.37 12.12
C GLU A 38 5.73 -4.79 12.52
N ARG A 39 4.54 -4.99 13.12
CA ARG A 39 4.09 -6.31 13.57
C ARG A 39 3.44 -7.15 12.47
N PHE A 40 2.65 -6.54 11.61
CA PHE A 40 1.74 -7.25 10.70
C PHE A 40 1.96 -6.95 9.22
N ARG A 41 2.88 -6.03 8.89
CA ARG A 41 3.13 -5.58 7.50
C ARG A 41 1.91 -4.94 6.82
N TYR A 42 1.01 -4.35 7.61
CA TYR A 42 -0.06 -3.49 7.13
C TYR A 42 -0.36 -2.40 8.16
N PHE A 43 -1.07 -1.35 7.73
CA PHE A 43 -1.63 -0.36 8.64
C PHE A 43 -3.01 0.09 8.13
N ASP A 44 -3.85 0.53 9.06
CA ASP A 44 -5.20 1.00 8.74
C ASP A 44 -5.21 2.54 8.66
N VAL A 45 -5.95 3.09 7.71
CA VAL A 45 -6.19 4.53 7.49
C VAL A 45 -7.69 4.80 7.48
N ILE A 46 -8.08 6.04 7.75
CA ILE A 46 -9.48 6.49 7.74
C ILE A 46 -9.68 7.45 6.58
N GLY A 47 -10.64 7.14 5.72
CA GLY A 47 -11.01 7.98 4.58
C GLY A 47 -11.49 9.36 5.03
N SER A 48 -10.96 10.42 4.42
CA SER A 48 -11.25 11.80 4.82
C SER A 48 -12.70 12.24 4.62
N GLN A 49 -13.44 11.64 3.68
CA GLN A 49 -14.79 12.08 3.32
C GLN A 49 -15.87 11.17 3.92
N THR A 50 -15.63 9.86 3.94
CA THR A 50 -16.65 8.88 4.36
C THR A 50 -16.42 8.32 5.76
N GLY A 51 -15.20 8.44 6.29
CA GLY A 51 -14.80 7.74 7.51
C GLY A 51 -14.57 6.24 7.33
N THR A 52 -14.65 5.73 6.09
CA THR A 52 -14.38 4.32 5.77
C THR A 52 -12.98 3.93 6.21
N ARG A 53 -12.85 2.72 6.78
CA ARG A 53 -11.57 2.17 7.17
C ARG A 53 -10.95 1.40 6.01
N TYR A 54 -9.72 1.77 5.67
CA TYR A 54 -8.95 1.06 4.67
C TYR A 54 -7.71 0.44 5.31
N ARG A 55 -7.38 -0.80 4.96
CA ARG A 55 -6.13 -1.45 5.32
C ARG A 55 -5.19 -1.42 4.13
N ILE A 56 -4.01 -0.85 4.31
CA ILE A 56 -2.93 -0.83 3.32
C ILE A 56 -1.92 -1.90 3.72
N HIS A 57 -1.83 -2.96 2.93
CA HIS A 57 -0.83 -4.01 3.04
C HIS A 57 0.48 -3.60 2.38
N HIS A 58 1.58 -4.17 2.87
CA HIS A 58 2.88 -4.01 2.23
C HIS A 58 2.85 -4.49 0.77
N GLY A 59 3.16 -3.60 -0.16
CA GLY A 59 3.17 -3.87 -1.58
C GLY A 59 2.90 -2.61 -2.39
N THR A 60 2.75 -2.77 -3.70
CA THR A 60 2.53 -1.66 -4.63
C THR A 60 1.13 -1.67 -5.24
N GLN A 61 0.55 -2.84 -5.52
CA GLN A 61 -0.74 -2.97 -6.20
C GLN A 61 -1.65 -3.97 -5.47
N THR A 62 -2.97 -3.83 -5.65
CA THR A 62 -3.99 -4.71 -5.04
C THR A 62 -3.85 -4.90 -3.52
N ASN A 63 -3.25 -3.89 -2.87
CA ASN A 63 -2.81 -3.93 -1.48
C ASN A 63 -3.74 -3.15 -0.54
N ILE A 64 -4.83 -2.56 -1.05
CA ILE A 64 -5.78 -1.79 -0.26
C ILE A 64 -7.06 -2.60 -0.09
N GLU A 65 -7.47 -2.80 1.15
CA GLU A 65 -8.71 -3.47 1.52
C GLU A 65 -9.64 -2.48 2.22
N GLU A 66 -10.89 -2.43 1.77
CA GLU A 66 -11.95 -1.74 2.50
C GLU A 66 -12.46 -2.66 3.61
N LEU A 67 -12.54 -2.13 4.83
CA LEU A 67 -13.04 -2.84 6.00
C LEU A 67 -14.38 -2.26 6.44
N SER A 68 -15.34 -3.14 6.71
CA SER A 68 -16.59 -2.81 7.38
C SER A 68 -16.35 -2.35 8.82
N GLU A 69 -17.38 -1.82 9.47
CA GLU A 69 -17.33 -1.39 10.88
C GLU A 69 -16.89 -2.51 11.83
N THR A 70 -17.29 -3.76 11.54
CA THR A 70 -16.90 -4.96 12.30
C THR A 70 -15.51 -5.48 11.95
N GLY A 71 -14.81 -4.84 11.00
CA GLY A 71 -13.47 -5.22 10.54
C GLY A 71 -13.45 -6.32 9.48
N HIS A 72 -14.60 -6.75 8.95
CA HIS A 72 -14.65 -7.68 7.83
C HIS A 72 -14.29 -7.01 6.51
N HIS A 73 -13.60 -7.74 5.64
CA HIS A 73 -13.23 -7.30 4.30
C HIS A 73 -14.50 -7.11 3.45
N VAL A 74 -14.62 -5.94 2.81
CA VAL A 74 -15.72 -5.61 1.90
C VAL A 74 -15.28 -5.82 0.45
N CYS A 75 -14.20 -5.17 0.06
CA CYS A 75 -13.63 -5.25 -1.28
C CYS A 75 -12.16 -4.83 -1.27
N LYS A 76 -11.50 -4.95 -2.41
CA LYS A 76 -10.17 -4.40 -2.66
C LYS A 76 -10.24 -3.21 -3.60
N TRP A 77 -9.35 -2.27 -3.34
CA TRP A 77 -9.10 -1.11 -4.19
C TRP A 77 -7.69 -1.18 -4.76
N CYS A 78 -7.52 -0.76 -6.01
CA CYS A 78 -6.22 -0.70 -6.67
C CYS A 78 -6.07 0.65 -7.37
N PHE A 79 -5.19 1.49 -6.82
CA PHE A 79 -4.68 2.69 -7.44
C PHE A 79 -3.22 2.86 -7.00
N VAL A 80 -2.40 3.44 -7.88
CA VAL A 80 -0.97 3.67 -7.63
C VAL A 80 -0.58 5.05 -8.16
N PRO A 81 0.43 5.70 -7.56
CA PRO A 81 1.08 6.85 -8.19
C PRO A 81 1.77 6.44 -9.49
N ASP A 82 1.93 7.39 -10.42
CA ASP A 82 2.65 7.16 -11.67
C ASP A 82 4.15 6.92 -11.42
N GLY A 83 4.74 5.94 -12.15
CA GLY A 83 6.17 5.61 -12.13
C GLY A 83 6.52 4.25 -11.50
N ASP A 84 7.78 3.79 -11.67
CA ASP A 84 8.31 2.59 -10.98
C ASP A 84 8.81 2.99 -9.58
N LEU A 85 7.87 3.15 -8.66
CA LEU A 85 8.16 3.49 -7.27
C LEU A 85 8.28 2.24 -6.39
N VAL A 86 9.16 2.34 -5.40
CA VAL A 86 9.33 1.35 -4.33
C VAL A 86 8.12 1.31 -3.40
N ALA A 87 7.90 0.19 -2.71
CA ALA A 87 6.65 -0.05 -2.01
C ALA A 87 6.41 0.97 -0.88
N GLY A 88 7.48 1.40 -0.18
CA GLY A 88 7.42 2.48 0.81
C GLY A 88 6.75 3.75 0.30
N ASP A 89 7.17 4.26 -0.86
CA ASP A 89 6.66 5.51 -1.44
C ASP A 89 5.23 5.32 -1.96
N VAL A 90 4.94 4.17 -2.57
CA VAL A 90 3.57 3.84 -3.03
C VAL A 90 2.59 3.83 -1.87
N MET A 91 2.91 3.12 -0.78
CA MET A 91 2.04 3.05 0.40
C MET A 91 1.88 4.42 1.07
N LEU A 92 2.93 5.25 1.11
CA LEU A 92 2.84 6.59 1.67
C LEU A 92 1.93 7.48 0.82
N ALA A 93 2.06 7.43 -0.50
CA ALA A 93 1.17 8.15 -1.41
C ALA A 93 -0.29 7.68 -1.27
N GLN A 94 -0.51 6.36 -1.16
CA GLN A 94 -1.85 5.79 -0.94
C GLN A 94 -2.46 6.24 0.40
N LYS A 95 -1.67 6.27 1.49
CA LYS A 95 -2.09 6.82 2.79
C LYS A 95 -2.53 8.27 2.66
N ILE A 96 -1.67 9.13 2.10
CA ILE A 96 -1.95 10.56 1.94
C ILE A 96 -3.22 10.75 1.10
N ALA A 97 -3.34 10.03 -0.02
CA ALA A 97 -4.50 10.13 -0.89
C ALA A 97 -5.81 9.76 -0.16
N LEU A 98 -5.83 8.67 0.61
CA LEU A 98 -7.03 8.26 1.35
C LEU A 98 -7.38 9.19 2.51
N GLU A 99 -6.38 9.67 3.25
CA GLU A 99 -6.58 10.53 4.43
C GLU A 99 -6.79 12.02 4.09
N THR A 100 -6.64 12.43 2.83
CA THR A 100 -6.81 13.84 2.41
C THR A 100 -7.72 14.05 1.19
N ASN A 101 -7.83 13.07 0.29
CA ASN A 101 -8.63 13.16 -0.94
C ASN A 101 -9.20 11.79 -1.34
N GLU A 102 -9.87 11.13 -0.39
CA GLU A 102 -10.44 9.78 -0.57
C GLU A 102 -11.24 9.65 -1.87
N ARG A 103 -12.17 10.58 -2.14
CA ARG A 103 -13.01 10.52 -3.35
C ARG A 103 -12.19 10.62 -4.63
N GLY A 104 -11.17 11.48 -4.66
CA GLY A 104 -10.25 11.57 -5.78
C GLY A 104 -9.50 10.26 -6.00
N ALA A 105 -8.97 9.67 -4.93
CA ALA A 105 -8.28 8.38 -4.96
C ALA A 105 -9.18 7.25 -5.49
N LEU A 106 -10.41 7.16 -4.97
CA LEU A 106 -11.36 6.11 -5.38
C LEU A 106 -11.92 6.31 -6.79
N SER A 107 -11.98 7.55 -7.31
CA SER A 107 -12.48 7.83 -8.66
C SER A 107 -11.62 7.23 -9.77
N VAL A 108 -10.33 7.02 -9.51
CA VAL A 108 -9.36 6.42 -10.44
C VAL A 108 -9.03 4.96 -10.07
N ALA A 109 -9.58 4.45 -8.98
CA ALA A 109 -9.25 3.13 -8.46
C ALA A 109 -10.07 2.03 -9.14
N HIS A 110 -9.43 0.89 -9.40
CA HIS A 110 -10.13 -0.33 -9.74
C HIS A 110 -10.66 -1.00 -8.48
N ARG A 111 -11.95 -1.38 -8.48
CA ARG A 111 -12.60 -2.09 -7.39
C ARG A 111 -12.76 -3.56 -7.73
N SER A 112 -12.34 -4.46 -6.84
CA SER A 112 -12.61 -5.90 -6.96
C SER A 112 -13.24 -6.45 -5.69
N PHE A 113 -14.26 -7.28 -5.84
CA PHE A 113 -14.91 -7.95 -4.72
C PHE A 113 -14.19 -9.27 -4.45
N VAL A 114 -13.89 -9.55 -3.17
CA VAL A 114 -13.45 -10.89 -2.78
C VAL A 114 -14.69 -11.75 -2.77
N SER A 115 -14.83 -12.66 -3.74
CA SER A 115 -15.94 -13.63 -3.72
C SER A 115 -15.81 -14.45 -2.44
N SER A 116 -16.84 -14.42 -1.59
CA SER A 116 -16.97 -15.19 -0.34
C SER A 116 -17.18 -16.69 -0.59
N GLY A 117 -16.63 -17.23 -1.68
CA GLY A 117 -16.65 -18.65 -1.99
C GLY A 117 -15.78 -19.46 -1.03
N PRO A 118 -16.18 -20.68 -0.66
CA PRO A 118 -15.39 -21.54 0.21
C PRO A 118 -14.03 -21.83 -0.46
N ARG A 119 -12.94 -21.55 0.27
CA ARG A 119 -11.61 -22.04 -0.09
C ARG A 119 -11.65 -23.56 0.01
N ARG A 120 -11.72 -24.25 -1.13
CA ARG A 120 -11.51 -25.69 -1.19
C ARG A 120 -10.06 -25.98 -0.79
N PHE A 121 -9.88 -26.69 0.32
CA PHE A 121 -8.65 -27.40 0.65
C PHE A 121 -8.60 -28.71 -0.11
#